data_AF-A0A937NWV6-F1
#
_entry.id   AF-A0A937NWV6-F1
#
_cell.length_a   1.000
_cell.length_b   1.000
_cell.length_c   1.000
_cell.angle_alpha   90.00
_cell.angle_beta   90.00
_cell.angle_gamma   90.00
#
_symmetry.space_group_name_H-M   'P 1'
#
loop_
_entity.id
_entity.type
_entity.pdbx_description
1 polymer ?
#
loop_
_entity_poly.entity_id
_entity_poly.type
_entity_poly.pdbx_seq_one_letter_code
_entity_poly.pdbx_strand_id
1 'polypeptide(L)' 'MAMKASSLREQTDEELQNLMEETRSELANVRMMQRVGDGSQSPLKMQTLRRDVARIKTVMQERAAQA' A
#
# COMPACT_ATOMS: atom_id res chain seq x y z
N MET A 1 -7.39 7.41 -6.01
CA MET A 1 -7.12 6.42 -7.07
C MET A 1 -6.06 5.46 -6.55
N ALA A 2 -6.10 4.18 -6.92
CA ALA A 2 -5.11 3.19 -6.48
C ALA A 2 -3.76 3.37 -7.22
N MET A 3 -2.64 3.00 -6.59
CA MET A 3 -1.31 3.12 -7.19
C MET A 3 -1.21 2.33 -8.50
N LYS A 4 -0.62 2.95 -9.54
CA LYS A 4 -0.37 2.30 -10.84
C LYS A 4 0.89 1.45 -10.75
N ALA A 5 0.81 0.22 -11.24
CA ALA A 5 1.95 -0.70 -11.24
C ALA A 5 3.14 -0.20 -12.06
N SER A 6 2.91 0.57 -13.12
CA SER A 6 3.99 1.17 -13.93
C SER A 6 4.88 2.09 -13.10
N SER A 7 4.28 2.99 -12.31
CA SER A 7 5.02 3.93 -11.46
C SER A 7 5.78 3.21 -10.34
N LEU A 8 5.27 2.09 -9.82
CA LEU A 8 5.98 1.27 -8.83
C LEU A 8 7.21 0.58 -9.44
N ARG A 9 7.15 0.20 -10.72
CA ARG A 9 8.30 -0.44 -11.41
C ARG A 9 9.43 0.52 -11.75
N GLU A 10 9.17 1.83 -11.76
CA GLU A 10 10.16 2.88 -12.02
C GLU A 10 10.91 3.31 -10.74
N GLN A 11 10.37 3.03 -9.56
CA GLN A 11 10.98 3.36 -8.27
C GLN A 11 12.15 2.44 -7.92
N THR A 12 13.04 2.87 -7.05
CA THR A 12 14.11 2.04 -6.48
C THR A 12 13.57 1.06 -5.44
N ASP A 13 14.37 0.04 -5.08
CA ASP A 13 13.94 -0.93 -4.06
C ASP A 13 13.79 -0.28 -2.67
N GLU A 14 14.61 0.72 -2.35
CA GLU A 14 14.52 1.49 -1.11
C GLU A 14 13.25 2.36 -1.10
N GLU A 15 12.93 3.03 -2.20
CA GLU A 15 11.68 3.79 -2.35
C GLU A 15 10.45 2.89 -2.21
N LEU A 16 10.48 1.69 -2.80
CA LEU A 16 9.39 0.72 -2.67
C LEU A 16 9.22 0.22 -1.22
N GLN A 17 10.32 0.02 -0.49
CA GLN A 17 10.27 -0.33 0.93
C GLN A 17 9.66 0.80 1.76
N ASN A 18 10.14 2.02 1.59
CA ASN A 18 9.62 3.21 2.28
C ASN A 18 8.13 3.40 2.01
N LEU A 19 7.72 3.29 0.73
CA LEU A 19 6.33 3.42 0.32
C LEU A 19 5.45 2.31 0.91
N MET A 20 5.98 1.08 1.01
CA MET A 20 5.27 -0.03 1.65
C MET A 20 5.02 0.25 3.13
N GLU A 21 6.01 0.77 3.85
CA GLU A 21 5.89 1.09 5.27
C GLU A 21 4.89 2.22 5.52
N GLU A 22 4.96 3.29 4.72
CA GLU A 22 4.01 4.39 4.78
C GLU A 22 2.57 3.91 4.54
N THR A 23 2.35 3.14 3.46
CA THR A 23 1.03 2.62 3.11
C THR A 23 0.49 1.67 4.19
N ARG A 24 1.38 0.89 4.84
CA ARG A 24 1.01 0.02 5.97
C ARG A 24 0.63 0.82 7.21
N SER A 25 1.37 1.87 7.53
CA SER A 25 1.07 2.77 8.64
C SER A 25 -0.29 3.44 8.44
N GLU A 26 -0.54 3.95 7.23
CA GLU A 26 -1.84 4.54 6.88
C GLU A 26 -2.98 3.52 7.00
N LEU A 27 -2.78 2.28 6.54
CA LEU A 27 -3.76 1.21 6.69
C LEU A 27 -4.04 0.88 8.17
N ALA A 28 -3.01 0.91 9.03
CA ALA A 28 -3.16 0.69 10.47
C ALA A 28 -3.97 1.82 11.12
N ASN A 29 -3.70 3.07 10.76
CA ASN A 29 -4.47 4.24 11.21
C ASN A 29 -5.94 4.14 10.80
N VAL A 30 -6.22 3.82 9.52
CA VAL A 30 -7.60 3.65 9.04
C VAL A 30 -8.32 2.52 9.77
N ARG A 31 -7.65 1.40 10.04
CA ARG A 31 -8.22 0.29 10.83
C ARG A 31 -8.52 0.70 12.27
N MET A 32 -7.65 1.50 12.88
CA MET A 32 -7.88 2.02 14.24
C MET A 32 -9.08 2.95 14.27
N MET A 33 -9.17 3.91 13.33
CA MET A 33 -10.29 4.84 13.23
C MET A 33 -11.62 4.11 12.99
N GLN A 34 -11.62 3.06 12.16
CA GLN A 34 -12.80 2.22 11.96
C GLN A 34 -13.28 1.55 13.27
N ARG A 35 -12.35 1.10 14.12
CA ARG A 35 -12.68 0.48 15.41
C ARG A 35 -13.21 1.47 16.44
N VAL A 36 -12.70 2.71 16.42
CA VAL A 36 -13.12 3.78 17.33
C VAL A 36 -14.56 4.26 17.01
N GLY A 37 -15.12 3.87 15.86
CA GLY A 37 -16.52 4.13 15.52
C GLY A 37 -16.77 5.43 14.76
N ASP A 38 -15.71 6.08 14.27
CA ASP A 38 -15.85 7.20 13.35
C ASP A 38 -16.25 6.68 11.96
N GLY A 39 -17.56 6.63 11.71
CA GLY A 39 -18.17 6.17 10.46
C GLY A 39 -17.85 7.02 9.23
N SER A 40 -17.02 8.06 9.37
CA SER A 40 -16.56 8.89 8.24
C SER A 40 -15.47 8.23 7.38
N GLN A 41 -14.78 7.20 7.89
CA GLN A 41 -13.71 6.55 7.13
C GLN A 41 -14.27 5.56 6.10
N SER A 42 -14.11 5.89 4.83
CA SER A 42 -14.66 5.12 3.71
C SER A 42 -14.05 3.71 3.62
N PRO A 43 -14.85 2.63 3.63
CA PRO A 43 -14.40 1.27 3.34
C PRO A 43 -13.60 1.15 2.03
N LEU A 44 -13.86 2.04 1.06
CA LEU A 44 -13.14 2.12 -0.21
C LEU A 44 -11.68 2.53 -0.04
N LYS A 45 -11.36 3.39 0.93
CA LYS A 45 -9.98 3.80 1.24
C LYS A 45 -9.19 2.62 1.77
N MET A 46 -9.75 1.87 2.72
CA MET A 46 -9.13 0.64 3.22
C MET A 46 -8.91 -0.39 2.11
N GLN A 47 -9.89 -0.57 1.21
CA GLN A 47 -9.75 -1.46 0.06
C GLN A 47 -8.62 -1.03 -0.87
N THR A 48 -8.49 0.27 -1.10
CA THR A 48 -7.43 0.86 -1.94
C THR A 48 -6.05 0.62 -1.34
N LEU A 49 -5.85 0.98 -0.07
CA LEU A 49 -4.58 0.77 0.65
C LEU A 49 -4.16 -0.71 0.69
N ARG A 50 -5.12 -1.63 0.88
CA ARG A 50 -4.84 -3.08 0.83
C ARG A 50 -4.34 -3.53 -0.55
N ARG A 51 -4.92 -3.00 -1.63
CA ARG A 51 -4.48 -3.32 -3.00
C ARG A 51 -3.11 -2.72 -3.28
N ASP A 52 -2.84 -1.51 -2.80
CA ASP A 52 -1.57 -0.82 -3.01
C ASP A 52 -0.43 -1.57 -2.32
N VAL A 53 -0.59 -1.99 -1.05
CA VAL A 53 0.38 -2.86 -0.35
C VAL A 53 0.63 -4.16 -1.11
N ALA A 54 -0.43 -4.79 -1.64
CA ALA A 54 -0.27 -6.03 -2.41
C ALA A 54 0.54 -5.81 -3.69
N ARG A 55 0.26 -4.72 -4.44
CA ARG A 55 1.01 -4.40 -5.66
C ARG A 55 2.48 -4.12 -5.39
N ILE A 56 2.79 -3.34 -4.36
CA ILE A 56 4.19 -3.04 -3.99
C ILE A 56 4.94 -4.35 -3.69
N LYS A 57 4.36 -5.23 -2.87
CA LYS A 57 4.95 -6.55 -2.58
C LYS A 57 5.14 -7.40 -3.82
N THR A 58 4.17 -7.41 -4.73
CA THR A 58 4.30 -8.16 -5.99
C THR A 58 5.46 -7.63 -6.82
N VAL A 59 5.59 -6.31 -6.99
CA VAL A 59 6.71 -5.72 -7.75
C VAL A 59 8.05 -6.04 -7.10
N MET A 60 8.17 -5.93 -5.78
CA MET A 60 9.38 -6.30 -5.05
C MET A 60 9.74 -7.78 -5.25
N GLN A 61 8.74 -8.67 -5.22
CA GLN A 61 8.95 -10.10 -5.43
C GLN A 61 9.31 -10.43 -6.90
N GLU A 62 8.68 -9.75 -7.86
CA GLU A 62 9.01 -9.86 -9.29
C GLU A 62 10.47 -9.48 -9.53
N ARG A 63 10.97 -8.42 -8.89
CA ARG A 63 12.39 -8.01 -8.96
C ARG A 63 13.32 -9.03 -8.32
N ALA A 64 12.99 -9.49 -7.13
CA ALA A 64 13.79 -10.51 -6.43
C ALA A 64 13.86 -11.84 -7.20
N ALA A 65 12.84 -12.17 -7.99
CA ALA A 65 12.83 -13.37 -8.84
C ALA A 65 13.55 -13.19 -10.19
N GLN A 66 13.80 -11.94 -10.61
CA GLN A 66 14.53 -11.59 -11.83
C GLN A 66 16.04 -11.35 -11.59
N ALA A 67 16.43 -11.14 -10.33
CA ALA A 67 17.82 -11.08 -9.89
C ALA A 67 18.40 -12.49 -9.71
#